data_AF-A0AAD9XN31-F1
#
_entry.id   AF-A0AAD9XN31-F1
#
_cell.length_a   1.000
_cell.length_b   1.000
_cell.length_c   1.000
_cell.angle_alpha   90.00
_cell.angle_beta   90.00
_cell.angle_gamma   90.00
#
_symmetry.space_group_name_H-M   'P 1'
#
loop_
_entity.id
_entity.type
_entity.pdbx_description
1 polymer ?
#
loop_
_entity_poly.entity_id
_entity_poly.type
_entity_poly.pdbx_seq_one_letter_code
_entity_poly.pdbx_strand_id
1 'polypeptide(L)'
;MKLIIFNIFYRERHLDLTTLCSDYYKRQTLIDAYSIPIMSVGDPSTWVVPSDITQRVILNPISRRQARRSRAGRHVSSSERKTTQSCRRCGQSGHNSRRCSNPPMINKGPSRGVPDEYCCKCSICHSIGHNKQTCPNIDSNRE
;
A
#
# COMPACT_ATOMS: atom_id res chain seq x y z
N MET A 1 14.43 12.81 11.09
CA MET A 1 15.45 13.16 12.12
C MET A 1 16.85 12.62 11.83
N LYS A 2 17.06 11.42 11.27
CA LYS A 2 18.41 10.91 10.98
C LYS A 2 19.20 11.72 9.93
N LEU A 3 18.54 12.23 8.88
CA LEU A 3 19.20 13.00 7.81
C LEU A 3 19.68 14.41 8.24
N ILE A 4 19.04 14.99 9.26
CA ILE A 4 19.37 16.33 9.76
C ILE A 4 20.63 16.27 10.63
N ILE A 5 20.73 15.25 11.50
CA ILE A 5 21.89 15.06 12.39
C ILE A 5 23.17 14.72 11.59
N PHE A 6 23.04 13.91 10.52
CA PHE A 6 24.16 13.61 9.62
C PHE A 6 24.74 14.89 8.99
N ASN A 7 23.89 15.79 8.47
CA ASN A 7 24.36 17.04 7.85
C ASN A 7 25.02 18.01 8.84
N ILE A 8 24.55 18.07 10.09
CA ILE A 8 25.13 18.95 11.12
C ILE A 8 26.54 18.48 11.51
N PHE A 9 26.75 17.17 11.66
CA PHE A 9 28.05 16.60 12.06
C PHE A 9 29.17 16.83 11.03
N TYR A 10 28.89 16.75 9.73
CA TYR A 10 29.91 16.97 8.70
C TYR A 10 30.29 18.45 8.55
N ARG A 11 29.34 19.36 8.82
CA ARG A 11 29.56 20.81 8.76
C ARG A 11 30.50 21.31 9.85
N GLU A 12 30.45 20.71 11.04
CA GLU A 12 31.32 21.06 12.18
C GLU A 12 32.76 20.53 12.04
N ARG A 13 32.99 19.51 11.21
CA ARG A 13 34.31 18.86 11.02
C ARG A 13 35.07 19.36 9.79
N HIS A 14 34.54 20.35 9.06
CA HIS A 14 35.07 20.80 7.76
C HIS A 14 35.36 19.65 6.78
N LEU A 15 34.62 18.54 6.89
CA LEU A 15 34.76 17.41 5.99
C LEU A 15 33.87 17.64 4.79
N ASP A 16 34.47 17.68 3.61
CA ASP A 16 33.70 17.70 2.37
C ASP A 16 33.00 16.35 2.18
N LEU A 17 31.67 16.37 2.09
CA LEU A 17 30.85 15.19 1.83
C LEU A 17 31.24 14.52 0.53
N THR A 18 31.81 15.26 -0.43
CA THR A 18 32.26 14.69 -1.71
C THR A 18 33.46 13.75 -1.55
N THR A 19 34.30 13.96 -0.53
CA THR A 19 35.50 13.15 -0.24
C THR A 19 35.19 11.90 0.58
N LEU A 20 34.05 11.87 1.28
CA LEU A 20 33.60 10.73 2.08
C LEU A 20 33.03 9.60 1.22
N CYS A 21 32.65 9.90 -0.02
CA CYS A 21 32.13 8.92 -0.96
C CYS A 21 33.28 8.40 -1.83
N SER A 22 33.64 7.13 -1.69
CA SER A 22 34.55 6.47 -2.63
C SER A 22 34.01 6.59 -4.05
N ASP A 23 34.91 6.76 -5.04
CA ASP A 23 34.56 6.85 -6.46
C ASP A 23 33.67 5.70 -6.94
N TYR A 24 33.76 4.52 -6.29
CA TYR A 24 32.92 3.37 -6.54
C TYR A 24 31.41 3.66 -6.43
N TYR A 25 31.00 4.54 -5.51
CA TYR A 25 29.59 4.87 -5.27
C TYR A 25 29.14 6.16 -5.95
N LYS A 26 29.98 6.78 -6.80
CA LYS A 26 29.55 7.93 -7.60
C LYS A 26 28.48 7.51 -8.61
N ARG A 27 27.52 8.41 -8.84
CA ARG A 27 26.43 8.21 -9.80
C ARG A 27 26.95 7.76 -11.17
N GLN A 28 28.03 8.39 -11.66
CA GLN A 28 28.61 8.08 -12.96
C GLN A 28 29.14 6.63 -13.00
N THR A 29 29.91 6.23 -12.01
CA THR A 29 30.44 4.85 -11.88
C THR A 29 29.34 3.81 -11.83
N LEU A 30 28.23 4.09 -11.14
CA LEU A 30 27.06 3.21 -11.14
C LEU A 30 26.40 3.15 -12.52
N ILE A 31 26.19 4.29 -13.17
CA ILE A 31 25.65 4.33 -14.54
C ILE A 31 26.55 3.52 -15.47
N ASP A 32 27.87 3.70 -15.41
CA ASP A 32 28.84 3.03 -16.27
C ASP A 32 28.88 1.51 -16.00
N ALA A 33 28.83 1.08 -14.73
CA ALA A 33 28.77 -0.34 -14.37
C ALA A 33 27.52 -1.04 -14.93
N TYR A 34 26.39 -0.34 -14.98
CA TYR A 34 25.14 -0.81 -15.58
C TYR A 34 24.94 -0.33 -17.03
N SER A 35 25.92 0.36 -17.63
CA SER A 35 25.87 0.84 -19.01
C SER A 35 26.17 -0.26 -20.02
N ILE A 36 26.59 -1.43 -19.54
CA ILE A 36 26.66 -2.64 -20.34
C ILE A 36 25.32 -2.76 -21.07
N PRO A 37 25.33 -2.88 -22.41
CA PRO A 37 24.09 -3.00 -23.14
C PRO A 37 23.34 -4.19 -22.58
N ILE A 38 22.14 -3.94 -22.05
CA ILE A 38 21.17 -5.00 -21.85
C ILE A 38 20.90 -5.50 -23.25
N MET A 39 21.59 -6.56 -23.65
CA MET A 39 21.38 -7.20 -24.94
C MET A 39 19.89 -7.44 -25.04
N SER A 40 19.26 -6.79 -26.01
CA SER A 40 17.85 -7.01 -26.27
C SER A 40 17.68 -8.51 -26.46
N VAL A 41 16.91 -9.14 -25.59
CA VAL A 41 16.55 -10.54 -25.81
C VAL A 41 15.86 -10.58 -27.18
N GLY A 42 16.37 -11.38 -28.12
CA GLY A 42 15.84 -11.44 -29.48
C GLY A 42 14.36 -11.78 -29.49
N ASP A 43 13.68 -11.57 -30.63
CA ASP A 43 12.25 -11.89 -30.76
C ASP A 43 11.97 -13.34 -30.33
N PRO A 44 11.05 -13.61 -29.39
CA PRO A 44 10.69 -14.95 -28.96
C PRO A 44 10.36 -15.92 -30.08
N SER A 45 9.92 -15.42 -31.25
CA SER A 45 9.64 -16.24 -32.43
C SER A 45 10.89 -16.96 -32.99
N THR A 46 12.08 -16.39 -32.76
CA THR A 46 13.37 -16.94 -33.24
C THR A 46 13.99 -17.95 -32.28
N TRP A 47 13.39 -18.15 -31.10
CA TRP A 47 13.99 -19.00 -30.07
C TRP A 47 13.74 -20.47 -30.41
N VAL A 48 14.82 -21.21 -30.65
CA VAL A 48 14.76 -22.67 -30.73
C VAL A 48 14.61 -23.20 -29.31
N VAL A 49 13.43 -23.72 -28.96
CA VAL A 49 13.17 -24.36 -27.66
C VAL A 49 13.38 -25.87 -27.80
N PRO A 50 14.39 -26.46 -27.15
CA PRO A 50 14.61 -27.90 -27.12
C PRO A 50 13.38 -28.70 -26.64
N SER A 51 13.20 -29.89 -27.21
CA SER A 51 12.04 -30.76 -26.92
C SER A 51 11.92 -31.11 -25.43
N ASP A 52 13.04 -31.30 -24.75
CA ASP A 52 13.09 -31.61 -23.32
C ASP A 52 12.58 -30.45 -22.44
N ILE A 53 12.66 -29.19 -22.90
CA ILE A 53 12.09 -28.03 -22.21
C ILE A 53 10.58 -27.95 -22.47
N THR A 54 10.15 -28.16 -23.72
CA THR A 54 8.71 -28.13 -24.07
C THR A 54 7.89 -29.18 -23.34
N GLN A 55 8.50 -30.33 -23.02
CA GLN A 55 7.84 -31.45 -22.32
C GLN A 55 7.86 -31.30 -20.79
N ARG A 56 8.59 -30.34 -20.23
CA ARG A 56 8.63 -30.12 -18.77
C ARG A 56 7.35 -29.44 -18.30
N VAL A 57 6.55 -30.17 -17.52
CA VAL A 57 5.44 -29.58 -16.76
C VAL A 57 6.00 -28.87 -15.52
N ILE A 58 6.05 -27.53 -15.56
CA ILE A 58 6.45 -26.72 -14.40
C ILE A 58 5.24 -26.60 -13.47
N LEU A 59 5.28 -27.30 -12.34
CA LEU A 59 4.27 -27.12 -11.29
C LEU A 59 4.52 -25.82 -10.54
N ASN A 60 3.45 -25.12 -10.19
CA ASN A 60 3.54 -23.97 -9.31
C ASN A 60 4.22 -24.38 -8.00
N PRO A 61 5.13 -23.54 -7.45
CA PRO A 61 5.70 -23.82 -6.15
C PRO A 61 4.57 -23.92 -5.13
N ILE A 62 4.55 -25.02 -4.37
CA ILE A 62 3.56 -25.26 -3.33
C ILE A 62 3.82 -24.24 -2.21
N SER A 63 3.25 -23.04 -2.35
CA SER A 63 3.35 -22.03 -1.31
C SER A 63 2.37 -22.39 -0.19
N ARG A 64 2.90 -22.93 0.90
CA ARG A 64 2.16 -22.95 2.16
C ARG A 64 2.39 -21.61 2.83
N ARG A 65 1.29 -20.90 3.14
CA ARG A 65 1.37 -19.76 4.05
C ARG A 65 1.98 -20.28 5.36
N GLN A 66 3.10 -19.69 5.79
CA GLN A 66 3.65 -20.01 7.10
C GLN A 66 2.56 -19.85 8.16
N ALA A 67 2.51 -20.81 9.09
CA ALA A 67 1.60 -20.72 10.22
C ALA A 67 1.82 -19.37 10.90
N ARG A 68 0.76 -18.58 11.05
CA ARG A 68 0.84 -17.34 11.81
C ARG A 68 1.30 -17.69 13.21
N ARG A 69 2.18 -16.87 13.80
CA ARG A 69 2.55 -16.98 15.21
C ARG A 69 1.27 -17.07 16.04
N SER A 70 1.16 -18.13 16.85
CA SER A 70 0.05 -18.30 17.77
C SER A 70 -0.10 -17.06 18.65
N ARG A 71 -1.35 -16.64 18.88
CA ARG A 71 -1.65 -15.56 19.84
C ARG A 71 -1.73 -16.07 21.27
N ALA A 72 -1.65 -17.39 21.50
CA ALA A 72 -1.63 -17.97 22.82
C ALA A 72 -0.38 -17.49 23.58
N GLY A 73 -0.57 -16.94 24.79
CA GLY A 73 0.51 -16.39 25.61
C GLY A 73 1.07 -15.04 25.12
N ARG A 74 0.40 -14.34 24.18
CA ARG A 74 0.82 -12.99 23.80
C ARG A 74 0.54 -12.00 24.95
N HIS A 75 1.60 -11.40 25.50
CA HIS A 75 1.47 -10.20 26.33
C HIS A 75 1.09 -9.00 25.45
N VAL A 76 -0.08 -8.42 25.70
CA VAL A 76 -0.59 -7.23 25.01
C VAL A 76 0.16 -6.01 25.53
N SER A 77 0.75 -5.19 24.66
CA SER A 77 1.42 -3.95 25.08
C SER A 77 0.41 -2.89 25.52
N SER A 78 0.83 -1.93 26.36
CA SER A 78 -0.02 -0.82 26.80
C SER A 78 -0.55 0.05 25.63
N SER A 79 0.18 0.07 24.49
CA SER A 79 -0.22 0.76 23.27
C SER A 79 -1.21 0.01 22.38
N GLU A 80 -1.44 -1.29 22.62
CA GLU A 80 -2.39 -2.09 21.86
C GLU A 80 -3.84 -1.79 22.31
N ARG A 81 -4.51 -0.92 21.56
CA ARG A 81 -5.92 -0.58 21.81
C ARG A 81 -6.79 -1.81 21.54
N LYS A 82 -7.59 -2.24 22.54
CA LYS A 82 -8.70 -3.17 22.33
C LYS A 82 -9.75 -2.50 21.45
N THR A 83 -9.57 -2.56 20.14
CA THR A 83 -10.55 -2.02 19.21
C THR A 83 -11.72 -2.99 19.17
N THR A 84 -12.82 -2.63 19.83
CA THR A 84 -14.12 -3.25 19.59
C THR A 84 -14.46 -2.99 18.12
N GLN A 85 -14.34 -4.02 17.29
CA GLN A 85 -14.70 -3.90 15.89
C GLN A 85 -16.19 -3.57 15.81
N SER A 86 -16.51 -2.40 15.28
CA SER A 86 -17.89 -2.04 14.97
C SER A 86 -18.33 -2.75 13.69
N CYS A 87 -19.63 -3.03 13.61
CA CYS A 87 -20.25 -3.58 12.42
C CYS A 87 -20.09 -2.59 11.25
N ARG A 88 -19.51 -3.03 10.12
CA ARG A 88 -19.32 -2.17 8.94
C ARG A 88 -20.63 -1.73 8.27
N ARG A 89 -21.73 -2.47 8.49
CA ARG A 89 -23.05 -2.15 7.94
C ARG A 89 -23.75 -1.09 8.76
N CYS A 90 -23.84 -1.25 10.09
CA CYS A 90 -24.65 -0.38 10.95
C CYS A 90 -23.86 0.44 12.00
N GLY A 91 -22.54 0.29 12.08
CA GLY A 91 -21.67 1.03 13.00
C GLY A 91 -21.71 0.58 14.47
N GLN A 92 -22.65 -0.28 14.86
CA GLN A 92 -22.81 -0.75 16.24
C GLN A 92 -21.82 -1.86 16.59
N SER A 93 -21.44 -1.97 17.86
CA SER A 93 -20.58 -3.04 18.38
C SER A 93 -21.37 -4.33 18.67
N GLY A 94 -20.67 -5.41 18.99
CA GLY A 94 -21.28 -6.67 19.43
C GLY A 94 -21.66 -7.67 18.32
N HIS A 95 -21.61 -7.26 17.06
CA HIS A 95 -21.86 -8.16 15.93
C HIS A 95 -21.04 -7.78 14.68
N ASN A 96 -20.94 -8.73 13.75
CA ASN A 96 -20.28 -8.52 12.47
C ASN A 96 -21.28 -8.17 11.36
N SER A 97 -20.80 -7.60 10.24
CA SER A 97 -21.65 -7.24 9.11
C SER A 97 -22.39 -8.42 8.49
N ARG A 98 -21.88 -9.66 8.67
CA ARG A 98 -22.45 -10.88 8.11
C ARG A 98 -23.70 -11.35 8.88
N ARG A 99 -23.79 -11.04 10.17
CA ARG A 99 -24.93 -11.34 11.05
C ARG A 99 -25.66 -10.07 11.50
N CYS A 100 -25.56 -9.00 10.71
CA CYS A 100 -26.17 -7.71 11.04
C CYS A 100 -27.61 -7.65 10.52
N SER A 101 -28.56 -7.58 11.45
CA SER A 101 -30.00 -7.35 11.16
C SER A 101 -30.38 -5.86 11.13
N ASN A 102 -29.45 -4.97 11.49
CA ASN A 102 -29.70 -3.53 11.53
C ASN A 102 -29.60 -2.91 10.13
N PRO A 103 -30.33 -1.81 9.86
CA PRO A 103 -30.23 -1.09 8.59
C PRO A 103 -28.82 -0.54 8.34
N PRO A 104 -28.44 -0.34 7.07
CA PRO A 104 -27.14 0.22 6.73
C PRO A 104 -27.02 1.70 7.16
N MET A 105 -25.80 2.13 7.51
CA MET A 105 -25.51 3.53 7.78
C MET A 105 -25.72 4.35 6.51
N ILE A 106 -26.66 5.28 6.55
CA ILE A 106 -27.11 6.10 5.41
C ILE A 106 -26.06 7.18 5.07
N ASN A 107 -25.26 7.60 6.06
CA ASN A 107 -24.17 8.56 5.90
C ASN A 107 -22.89 8.00 6.52
N LYS A 108 -21.99 7.45 5.69
CA LYS A 108 -20.64 7.12 6.16
C LYS A 108 -19.87 8.43 6.25
N GLY A 109 -19.77 8.99 7.45
CA GLY A 109 -18.83 10.08 7.70
C GLY A 109 -17.43 9.72 7.19
N PRO A 110 -16.57 10.72 6.92
CA PRO A 110 -15.24 10.47 6.39
C PRO A 110 -14.49 9.45 7.25
N SER A 111 -13.67 8.62 6.60
CA SER A 111 -12.81 7.67 7.33
C SER A 111 -12.03 8.46 8.39
N ARG A 112 -12.07 8.01 9.66
CA ARG A 112 -11.41 8.71 10.78
C ARG A 112 -9.97 9.06 10.39
N GLY A 113 -9.66 10.36 10.35
CA GLY A 113 -8.30 10.87 10.07
C GLY A 113 -8.02 11.30 8.63
N VAL A 114 -9.01 11.31 7.73
CA VAL A 114 -8.86 11.91 6.39
C VAL A 114 -9.27 13.39 6.46
N PRO A 115 -8.40 14.36 6.10
CA PRO A 115 -8.79 15.77 6.02
C PRO A 115 -9.89 16.00 4.97
N ASP A 116 -10.76 16.97 5.22
CA ASP A 116 -11.92 17.27 4.36
C ASP A 116 -11.54 17.57 2.90
N GLU A 117 -10.35 18.12 2.67
CA GLU A 117 -9.79 18.40 1.34
C GLU A 117 -9.65 17.14 0.47
N TYR A 118 -9.43 15.98 1.09
CA TYR A 118 -9.25 14.68 0.39
C TYR A 118 -10.52 13.84 0.35
N CYS A 119 -11.64 14.36 0.86
CA CYS A 119 -12.89 13.63 0.87
C CYS A 119 -13.65 13.84 -0.44
N CYS A 120 -14.10 12.75 -1.06
CA CYS A 120 -14.88 12.80 -2.29
C CYS A 120 -16.16 13.61 -2.07
N LYS A 121 -16.38 14.61 -2.95
CA LYS A 121 -17.62 15.37 -3.02
C LYS A 121 -18.63 14.63 -3.89
N CYS A 122 -19.90 14.65 -3.49
CA CYS A 122 -20.98 14.07 -4.29
C CYS A 122 -21.18 14.86 -5.59
N SER A 123 -21.28 14.20 -6.73
CA SER A 123 -21.50 14.88 -8.03
C SER A 123 -22.90 15.50 -8.17
N ILE A 124 -23.86 15.15 -7.30
CA ILE A 124 -25.24 15.69 -7.34
C ILE A 124 -25.33 16.94 -6.46
N CYS A 125 -25.03 16.82 -5.16
CA CYS A 125 -25.22 17.90 -4.19
C CYS A 125 -23.92 18.57 -3.70
N HIS A 126 -22.77 18.18 -4.25
CA HIS A 126 -21.43 18.70 -3.92
C HIS A 126 -21.01 18.59 -2.43
N SER A 127 -21.85 17.96 -1.60
CA SER A 127 -21.57 17.72 -0.19
C SER A 127 -20.59 16.56 -0.01
N ILE A 128 -19.79 16.64 1.05
CA ILE A 128 -18.75 15.67 1.39
C ILE A 128 -19.36 14.49 2.16
N GLY A 129 -18.77 13.29 2.02
CA GLY A 129 -19.10 12.12 2.86
C GLY A 129 -20.08 11.12 2.25
N HIS A 130 -20.52 11.33 1.02
CA HIS A 130 -21.36 10.37 0.29
C HIS A 130 -21.11 10.47 -1.22
N ASN A 131 -21.57 9.47 -1.98
CA ASN A 131 -21.44 9.46 -3.45
C ASN A 131 -22.81 9.65 -4.13
N LYS A 132 -22.83 9.75 -5.46
CA LYS A 132 -24.08 9.93 -6.23
C LYS A 132 -25.15 8.86 -5.98
N GLN A 133 -24.76 7.64 -5.60
CA GLN A 133 -25.68 6.51 -5.38
C GLN A 133 -26.32 6.53 -3.98
N THR A 134 -25.71 7.24 -3.03
CA THR A 134 -26.20 7.36 -1.65
C THR A 134 -26.56 8.81 -1.33
N CYS A 135 -26.83 9.62 -2.35
CA CYS A 135 -27.14 11.03 -2.15
C CYS A 135 -28.60 11.18 -1.68
N PRO A 136 -28.85 11.86 -0.54
CA PRO A 136 -30.22 12.12 -0.07
C PRO A 136 -31.02 13.03 -1.00
N ASN A 137 -30.36 13.72 -1.94
CA ASN A 137 -30.97 14.58 -2.96
C ASN A 137 -31.06 13.89 -4.34
N ILE A 138 -31.07 12.55 -4.41
CA ILE A 138 -31.21 11.80 -5.68
C ILE A 138 -32.50 12.19 -6.43
N ASP A 139 -33.59 12.44 -5.70
CA ASP A 139 -34.93 12.59 -6.28
C ASP A 139 -35.24 14.01 -6.82
N SER A 140 -34.37 15.00 -6.59
CA SER A 140 -34.59 16.39 -7.02
C SER A 140 -34.15 16.70 -8.47
N ASN A 141 -33.93 15.67 -9.30
CA ASN A 141 -33.53 15.81 -10.72
C ASN A 141 -34.36 14.90 -11.65
N ARG A 142 -35.63 14.66 -11.30
CA ARG A 142 -36.59 13.95 -12.17
C ARG A 142 -37.68 14.89 -12.67
N GLU A 143 -37.25 15.93 -13.37
CA GLU A 143 -38.00 16.65 -14.42
C GLU A 143 -37.06 16.85 -15.62
#